data_AF-U9VH82-F1
#
_entry.id   AF-U9VH82-F1
#
_cell.length_a   1.000
_cell.length_b   1.000
_cell.length_c   1.000
_cell.angle_alpha   90.00
_cell.angle_beta   90.00
_cell.angle_gamma   90.00
#
_symmetry.space_group_name_H-M   'P 1'
#
loop_
_entity.id
_entity.type
_entity.pdbx_description
1 polymer ?
#
loop_
_entity_poly.entity_id
_entity_poly.type
_entity_poly.pdbx_seq_one_letter_code
_entity_poly.pdbx_strand_id
1 'polypeptide(L)'
;MLSALFSTSALAQVSSPSINNSSADIPFGAGAPNASPSVDIPFTGVVQTTCTFDTPDPGRLVPVGTPIAEVLSSLASGGLPGQVNLKCNADTQLIVNEPTQVGGPSVVLSLAEAFVDSNVGNTTSNSTPLAIPAGVDIPLQVDMRVTAEDTRLGFPPGTYTYKVTLTVAP
;
A
#
# COMPACT_ATOMS: atom_id res chain seq x y z
N MET A 1 20.23 8.79 -33.79
CA MET A 1 19.03 8.15 -34.41
C MET A 1 18.38 7.35 -33.29
N LEU A 2 17.21 7.63 -32.74
CA LEU A 2 15.99 8.24 -33.26
C LEU A 2 15.21 8.82 -32.05
N SER A 3 14.78 10.07 -32.15
CA SER A 3 13.85 10.70 -31.19
C SER A 3 12.41 10.27 -31.48
N ALA A 4 11.57 10.14 -30.45
CA ALA A 4 10.11 10.27 -30.60
C ALA A 4 9.47 10.71 -29.28
N LEU A 5 9.24 12.03 -29.19
CA LEU A 5 8.22 12.67 -28.36
C LEU A 5 6.84 12.51 -29.04
N PHE A 6 5.80 12.89 -28.30
CA PHE A 6 4.42 13.24 -28.69
C PHE A 6 3.33 12.29 -28.18
N SER A 7 2.57 12.77 -27.19
CA SER A 7 1.13 12.51 -27.14
C SER A 7 0.42 13.79 -26.73
N THR A 8 -0.47 14.22 -27.60
CA THR A 8 -1.15 15.51 -27.69
C THR A 8 -2.41 15.55 -26.82
N SER A 9 -2.56 16.62 -26.05
CA SER A 9 -3.80 16.96 -25.32
C SER A 9 -4.92 17.35 -26.29
N ALA A 10 -6.06 16.69 -26.19
CA ALA A 10 -7.27 17.04 -26.94
C ALA A 10 -8.13 18.01 -26.10
N LEU A 11 -8.26 19.26 -26.57
CA LEU A 11 -9.24 20.23 -26.08
C LEU A 11 -10.56 20.02 -26.83
N ALA A 12 -11.64 19.71 -26.12
CA ALA A 12 -12.98 19.65 -26.68
C ALA A 12 -13.58 21.07 -26.75
N GLN A 13 -13.85 21.57 -27.96
CA GLN A 13 -14.65 22.78 -28.18
C GLN A 13 -16.14 22.45 -28.01
N VAL A 14 -16.77 23.09 -27.02
CA VAL A 14 -18.24 23.09 -26.86
C VAL A 14 -18.80 24.20 -27.76
N SER A 15 -19.49 23.80 -28.83
CA SER A 15 -20.21 24.70 -29.73
C SER A 15 -21.59 25.07 -29.15
N SER A 16 -21.84 26.35 -28.94
CA SER A 16 -23.15 26.87 -28.53
C SER A 16 -24.17 26.82 -29.67
N PRO A 17 -25.44 26.42 -29.43
CA PRO A 17 -26.49 26.53 -30.43
C PRO A 17 -26.98 27.98 -30.57
N SER A 18 -27.10 28.42 -31.82
CA SER A 18 -27.80 29.64 -32.22
C SER A 18 -29.30 29.34 -32.32
N ILE A 19 -30.14 30.12 -31.62
CA ILE A 19 -31.60 30.03 -31.74
C ILE A 19 -32.13 31.29 -32.41
N ASN A 20 -32.73 31.09 -33.59
CA ASN A 20 -33.46 32.07 -34.37
C ASN A 20 -34.76 32.48 -33.66
N ASN A 21 -34.93 33.78 -33.47
CA ASN A 21 -36.15 34.39 -32.94
C ASN A 21 -37.18 34.54 -34.06
N SER A 22 -38.34 33.89 -33.93
CA SER A 22 -39.51 34.07 -34.82
C SER A 22 -40.73 34.40 -33.97
N SER A 23 -41.22 35.62 -34.13
CA SER A 23 -42.34 36.21 -33.39
C SER A 23 -43.69 35.65 -33.86
N ALA A 24 -44.53 35.16 -32.94
CA ALA A 24 -45.99 35.18 -33.07
C ALA A 24 -46.69 34.86 -31.74
N ASP A 25 -47.64 35.74 -31.40
CA ASP A 25 -48.88 35.56 -30.63
C ASP A 25 -48.86 35.16 -29.14
N ILE A 26 -49.54 36.02 -28.36
CA ILE A 26 -49.78 35.95 -26.91
C ILE A 26 -51.10 35.21 -26.64
N PRO A 27 -51.10 34.21 -25.73
CA PRO A 27 -52.25 33.96 -24.89
C PRO A 27 -51.90 34.02 -23.40
N PHE A 28 -52.74 34.72 -22.64
CA PHE A 28 -52.74 34.76 -21.19
C PHE A 28 -53.04 33.36 -20.62
N GLY A 29 -52.09 32.76 -19.89
CA GLY A 29 -52.29 31.48 -19.23
C GLY A 29 -51.20 31.16 -18.22
N ALA A 30 -51.61 30.89 -16.98
CA ALA A 30 -50.88 30.29 -15.85
C ALA A 30 -49.37 30.60 -15.74
N GLY A 31 -48.99 31.46 -14.79
CA GLY A 31 -47.60 31.81 -14.49
C GLY A 31 -46.71 30.59 -14.39
N ALA A 32 -45.93 30.36 -15.46
CA ALA A 32 -44.94 29.31 -15.51
C ALA A 32 -43.91 29.56 -14.40
N PRO A 33 -43.52 28.55 -13.62
CA PRO A 33 -42.47 28.72 -12.62
C PRO A 33 -41.21 29.22 -13.34
N ASN A 34 -40.77 30.43 -13.01
CA ASN A 34 -39.50 30.97 -13.46
C ASN A 34 -38.42 29.97 -13.04
N ALA A 35 -37.92 29.18 -13.99
CA ALA A 35 -36.76 28.34 -13.78
C ALA A 35 -35.57 29.28 -13.58
N SER A 36 -35.17 29.45 -12.31
CA SER A 36 -33.97 30.20 -11.97
C SER A 36 -32.77 29.56 -12.68
N PRO A 37 -31.92 30.34 -13.37
CA PRO A 37 -30.73 29.78 -13.99
C PRO A 37 -29.81 29.24 -12.89
N SER A 38 -29.51 27.94 -12.95
CA SER A 38 -28.53 27.29 -12.11
C SER A 38 -27.29 26.95 -12.93
N VAL A 39 -26.12 27.04 -12.30
CA VAL A 39 -24.84 26.63 -12.89
C VAL A 39 -24.14 25.71 -11.91
N ASP A 40 -23.71 24.56 -12.40
CA ASP A 40 -22.90 23.63 -11.61
C ASP A 40 -21.44 24.06 -11.67
N ILE A 41 -20.81 24.21 -10.51
CA ILE A 41 -19.39 24.53 -10.40
C ILE A 41 -18.64 23.26 -10.02
N PRO A 42 -17.85 22.67 -10.92
CA PRO A 42 -17.08 21.48 -10.60
C PRO A 42 -15.93 21.83 -9.65
N PHE A 43 -15.76 21.00 -8.62
CA PHE A 43 -14.57 21.01 -7.76
C PHE A 43 -13.74 19.78 -8.07
N THR A 44 -12.42 19.98 -8.21
CA THR A 44 -11.46 18.88 -8.33
C THR A 44 -10.42 19.01 -7.24
N GLY A 45 -9.92 17.88 -6.73
CA GLY A 45 -8.85 17.82 -5.75
C GLY A 45 -7.95 16.64 -6.08
N VAL A 46 -6.64 16.81 -5.85
CA VAL A 46 -5.65 15.73 -5.97
C VAL A 46 -5.20 15.35 -4.56
N VAL A 47 -5.39 14.09 -4.20
CA VAL A 47 -4.81 13.52 -2.96
C VAL A 47 -3.45 12.95 -3.34
N GLN A 48 -2.37 13.59 -2.91
CA GLN A 48 -1.02 13.03 -3.09
C GLN A 48 -0.84 11.85 -2.14
N THR A 49 -0.26 10.75 -2.63
CA THR A 49 0.16 9.64 -1.76
C THR A 49 1.26 10.14 -0.85
N THR A 50 1.06 10.01 0.46
CA THR A 50 2.00 10.55 1.45
C THR A 50 3.34 9.81 1.47
N CYS A 51 3.35 8.53 1.06
CA CYS A 51 4.55 7.73 1.03
C CYS A 51 4.61 6.74 -0.14
N THR A 52 5.81 6.32 -0.47
CA THR A 52 6.11 5.31 -1.49
C THR A 52 7.10 4.29 -0.94
N PHE A 53 6.85 3.01 -1.22
CA PHE A 53 7.82 1.93 -1.04
C PHE A 53 8.51 1.63 -2.37
N ASP A 54 9.81 1.39 -2.32
CA ASP A 54 10.54 0.84 -3.44
C ASP A 54 10.23 -0.66 -3.63
N THR A 55 10.82 -1.28 -4.66
CA THR A 55 10.69 -2.73 -4.86
C THR A 55 11.38 -3.46 -3.70
N PRO A 56 10.68 -4.34 -2.96
CA PRO A 56 11.30 -5.06 -1.84
C PRO A 56 12.30 -6.10 -2.31
N ASP A 57 13.45 -6.17 -1.63
CA ASP A 57 14.40 -7.27 -1.73
C ASP A 57 13.98 -8.39 -0.77
N PRO A 58 13.70 -9.61 -1.27
CA PRO A 58 13.17 -10.68 -0.43
C PRO A 58 14.22 -11.23 0.55
N GLY A 59 13.78 -11.49 1.78
CA GLY A 59 14.59 -12.17 2.79
C GLY A 59 14.63 -13.69 2.61
N ARG A 60 15.36 -14.36 3.50
CA ARG A 60 15.45 -15.83 3.57
C ARG A 60 15.27 -16.30 5.01
N LEU A 61 14.30 -17.19 5.20
CA LEU A 61 14.16 -17.93 6.45
C LEU A 61 15.03 -19.17 6.45
N VAL A 62 15.55 -19.52 7.62
CA VAL A 62 16.17 -20.83 7.87
C VAL A 62 15.47 -21.55 9.01
N PRO A 63 15.42 -22.90 8.95
CA PRO A 63 14.89 -23.69 10.05
C PRO A 63 15.81 -23.63 11.27
N VAL A 64 15.19 -23.56 12.44
CA VAL A 64 15.83 -23.62 13.75
C VAL A 64 15.18 -24.74 14.55
N GLY A 65 16.02 -25.52 15.21
CA GLY A 65 15.64 -26.74 15.93
C GLY A 65 16.30 -27.97 15.31
N THR A 66 16.75 -28.88 16.17
CA THR A 66 17.36 -30.15 15.78
C THR A 66 16.90 -31.24 16.75
N PRO A 67 16.39 -32.39 16.29
CA PRO A 67 16.31 -32.84 14.89
C PRO A 67 15.11 -32.29 14.10
N ILE A 68 14.19 -31.60 14.76
CA ILE A 68 12.94 -31.09 14.19
C ILE A 68 13.04 -29.58 14.05
N ALA A 69 12.62 -29.03 12.91
CA ALA A 69 12.54 -27.59 12.70
C ALA A 69 11.28 -27.05 13.38
N GLU A 70 11.43 -26.39 14.53
CA GLU A 70 10.31 -25.84 15.31
C GLU A 70 10.02 -24.38 14.95
N VAL A 71 11.03 -23.69 14.41
CA VAL A 71 10.98 -22.26 14.09
C VAL A 71 11.56 -22.05 12.69
N LEU A 72 10.96 -21.16 11.90
CA LEU A 72 11.60 -20.57 10.73
C LEU A 72 11.91 -19.11 11.05
N SER A 73 13.17 -18.69 10.88
CA SER A 73 13.62 -17.35 11.28
C SER A 73 14.63 -16.77 10.30
N SER A 74 14.52 -15.47 9.99
CA SER A 74 15.56 -14.70 9.28
C SER A 74 16.71 -14.30 10.20
N LEU A 75 16.46 -14.22 11.50
CA LEU A 75 17.43 -13.85 12.54
C LEU A 75 18.42 -14.97 12.88
N ALA A 76 18.12 -16.20 12.44
CA ALA A 76 18.96 -17.35 12.70
C ALA A 76 20.16 -17.41 11.76
N SER A 77 21.22 -18.14 12.16
CA SER A 77 22.43 -18.28 11.36
C SER A 77 22.12 -18.85 9.96
N GLY A 78 22.47 -18.09 8.92
CA GLY A 78 22.15 -18.41 7.52
C GLY A 78 20.84 -17.83 7.00
N GLY A 79 20.01 -17.26 7.87
CA GLY A 79 18.87 -16.43 7.51
C GLY A 79 19.32 -15.08 6.93
N LEU A 80 18.41 -14.40 6.21
CA LEU A 80 18.60 -13.04 5.73
C LEU A 80 17.31 -12.25 5.95
N PRO A 81 17.40 -11.00 6.43
CA PRO A 81 16.26 -10.11 6.49
C PRO A 81 15.81 -9.72 5.07
N GLY A 82 14.54 -9.38 4.92
CA GLY A 82 14.06 -8.64 3.75
C GLY A 82 14.45 -7.16 3.87
N GLN A 83 14.49 -6.46 2.74
CA GLN A 83 14.80 -5.03 2.73
C GLN A 83 13.83 -4.28 1.82
N VAL A 84 13.47 -3.06 2.21
CA VAL A 84 12.70 -2.15 1.37
C VAL A 84 13.01 -0.71 1.79
N ASN A 85 12.99 0.23 0.86
CA ASN A 85 13.16 1.64 1.18
C ASN A 85 11.79 2.33 1.21
N LEU A 86 11.57 3.16 2.22
CA LEU A 86 10.34 3.95 2.42
C LEU A 86 10.67 5.43 2.31
N LYS A 87 9.93 6.16 1.48
CA LYS A 87 10.02 7.61 1.36
C LYS A 87 8.67 8.24 1.64
N CYS A 88 8.64 9.24 2.51
CA CYS A 88 7.43 9.97 2.88
C CYS A 88 7.59 11.48 2.64
N ASN A 89 6.53 12.16 2.20
CA ASN A 89 6.50 13.62 2.03
C ASN A 89 5.76 14.34 3.18
N ALA A 90 5.23 13.60 4.15
CA ALA A 90 4.60 14.07 5.37
C ALA A 90 4.94 13.13 6.53
N ASP A 91 4.88 13.65 7.76
CA ASP A 91 5.04 12.82 8.96
C ASP A 91 3.91 11.79 9.01
N THR A 92 4.24 10.54 9.34
CA THR A 92 3.30 9.43 9.26
C THR A 92 3.70 8.32 10.23
N GLN A 93 2.94 7.22 10.25
CA GLN A 93 3.19 6.06 11.09
C GLN A 93 3.31 4.79 10.24
N LEU A 94 4.34 4.00 10.48
CA LEU A 94 4.53 2.67 9.92
C LEU A 94 3.94 1.62 10.85
N ILE A 95 3.01 0.84 10.33
CA ILE A 95 2.36 -0.30 10.98
C ILE A 95 2.87 -1.57 10.32
N VAL A 96 3.26 -2.54 11.13
CA VAL A 96 3.72 -3.86 10.68
C VAL A 96 2.61 -4.86 10.97
N ASN A 97 2.24 -5.67 9.99
CA ASN A 97 1.28 -6.75 10.21
C ASN A 97 1.99 -8.07 10.48
N GLU A 98 1.29 -8.99 11.15
CA GLU A 98 1.80 -10.34 11.36
C GLU A 98 2.07 -11.06 10.03
N PRO A 99 3.13 -11.89 9.96
CA PRO A 99 3.42 -12.70 8.80
C PRO A 99 2.24 -13.59 8.38
N THR A 100 1.93 -13.61 7.09
CA THR A 100 0.91 -14.50 6.52
C THR A 100 1.57 -15.51 5.59
N GLN A 101 1.27 -16.80 5.77
CA GLN A 101 1.72 -17.84 4.83
C GLN A 101 0.98 -17.70 3.50
N VAL A 102 1.74 -17.70 2.40
CA VAL A 102 1.21 -17.61 1.02
C VAL A 102 1.57 -18.81 0.16
N GLY A 103 2.43 -19.69 0.65
CA GLY A 103 2.81 -20.93 -0.05
C GLY A 103 3.51 -21.94 0.85
N GLY A 104 3.57 -23.18 0.38
CA GLY A 104 4.19 -24.30 1.08
C GLY A 104 3.22 -25.21 1.82
N PRO A 105 3.74 -26.19 2.59
CA PRO A 105 2.93 -27.07 3.42
C PRO A 105 2.13 -26.30 4.48
N SER A 106 0.91 -26.76 4.77
CA SER A 106 0.09 -26.17 5.84
C SER A 106 0.70 -26.48 7.21
N VAL A 107 0.78 -25.46 8.06
CA VAL A 107 1.26 -25.57 9.44
C VAL A 107 0.44 -24.62 10.31
N VAL A 108 0.06 -25.07 11.50
CA VAL A 108 -0.56 -24.18 12.49
C VAL A 108 0.55 -23.51 13.28
N LEU A 109 0.48 -22.19 13.42
CA LEU A 109 1.53 -21.40 14.06
C LEU A 109 1.09 -21.03 15.48
N SER A 110 1.97 -21.22 16.45
CA SER A 110 1.82 -20.65 17.79
C SER A 110 2.29 -19.20 17.86
N LEU A 111 3.17 -18.80 16.95
CA LEU A 111 3.73 -17.46 16.87
C LEU A 111 4.02 -17.09 15.41
N ALA A 112 3.65 -15.88 15.02
CA ALA A 112 4.05 -15.25 13.76
C ALA A 112 4.38 -13.78 14.03
N GLU A 113 5.67 -13.44 14.00
CA GLU A 113 6.13 -12.08 14.30
C GLU A 113 7.03 -11.55 13.19
N ALA A 114 6.84 -10.27 12.89
CA ALA A 114 7.72 -9.49 12.04
C ALA A 114 8.36 -8.37 12.86
N PHE A 115 9.62 -8.08 12.59
CA PHE A 115 10.43 -7.05 13.22
C PHE A 115 10.91 -6.12 12.12
N VAL A 116 10.72 -4.82 12.30
CA VAL A 116 11.24 -3.80 11.40
C VAL A 116 12.26 -2.97 12.15
N ASP A 117 13.46 -2.89 11.59
CA ASP A 117 14.54 -2.02 12.05
C ASP A 117 14.88 -0.98 10.99
N SER A 118 15.21 0.23 11.43
CA SER A 118 15.53 1.36 10.56
C SER A 118 16.40 2.37 11.30
N ASN A 119 16.93 3.35 10.56
CA ASN A 119 17.69 4.44 11.15
C ASN A 119 16.86 5.40 12.02
N VAL A 120 15.52 5.35 11.94
CA VAL A 120 14.62 6.21 12.74
C VAL A 120 14.05 5.49 13.97
N GLY A 121 14.21 4.17 14.05
CA GLY A 121 13.73 3.35 15.16
C GLY A 121 13.33 1.95 14.71
N ASN A 122 12.71 1.21 15.63
CA ASN A 122 12.24 -0.14 15.40
C ASN A 122 10.78 -0.34 15.85
N THR A 123 10.13 -1.33 15.27
CA THR A 123 8.76 -1.74 15.61
C THR A 123 8.57 -3.20 15.24
N THR A 124 7.50 -3.82 15.75
CA THR A 124 7.12 -5.20 15.48
C THR A 124 5.64 -5.28 15.14
N SER A 125 5.22 -6.43 14.59
CA SER A 125 3.81 -6.69 14.25
C SER A 125 2.82 -6.63 15.40
N ASN A 126 3.31 -6.62 16.64
CA ASN A 126 2.52 -6.61 17.88
C ASN A 126 2.80 -5.39 18.77
N SER A 127 3.41 -4.35 18.20
CA SER A 127 3.83 -3.16 18.94
C SER A 127 3.19 -1.87 18.42
N THR A 128 3.54 -0.75 19.06
CA THR A 128 3.09 0.57 18.62
C THR A 128 3.66 0.91 17.23
N PRO A 129 2.88 1.60 16.38
CA PRO A 129 3.37 2.09 15.10
C PRO A 129 4.63 2.94 15.23
N LEU A 130 5.56 2.81 14.27
CA LEU A 130 6.80 3.59 14.24
C LEU A 130 6.55 4.94 13.57
N ALA A 131 6.91 6.03 14.23
CA ALA A 131 6.84 7.36 13.63
C ALA A 131 7.88 7.50 12.51
N ILE A 132 7.42 7.97 11.36
CA ILE A 132 8.23 8.15 10.15
C ILE A 132 8.27 9.65 9.80
N PRO A 133 9.46 10.28 9.84
CA PRO A 133 9.59 11.69 9.51
C PRO A 133 9.46 11.96 8.01
N ALA A 134 8.92 13.12 7.67
CA ALA A 134 8.84 13.60 6.29
C ALA A 134 10.22 13.87 5.66
N GLY A 135 10.33 13.70 4.34
CA GLY A 135 11.43 14.19 3.52
C GLY A 135 12.70 13.35 3.55
N VAL A 136 12.69 12.20 4.24
CA VAL A 136 13.85 11.32 4.39
C VAL A 136 13.58 9.97 3.71
N ASP A 137 14.60 9.41 3.07
CA ASP A 137 14.60 8.03 2.58
C ASP A 137 15.03 7.10 3.73
N ILE A 138 14.18 6.13 4.07
CA ILE A 138 14.30 5.29 5.25
C ILE A 138 14.48 3.84 4.79
N PRO A 139 15.70 3.27 4.85
CA PRO A 139 15.89 1.86 4.62
C PRO A 139 15.28 1.07 5.77
N LEU A 140 14.37 0.16 5.44
CA LEU A 140 13.71 -0.75 6.38
C LEU A 140 14.30 -2.15 6.21
N GLN A 141 14.80 -2.70 7.31
CA GLN A 141 15.16 -4.11 7.41
C GLN A 141 13.99 -4.86 8.05
N VAL A 142 13.47 -5.88 7.37
CA VAL A 142 12.32 -6.67 7.83
C VAL A 142 12.78 -8.08 8.18
N ASP A 143 12.85 -8.35 9.47
CA ASP A 143 13.07 -9.67 10.02
C ASP A 143 11.74 -10.37 10.33
N MET A 144 11.75 -11.69 10.30
CA MET A 144 10.55 -12.49 10.51
C MET A 144 10.88 -13.79 11.23
N ARG A 145 9.97 -14.16 12.13
CA ARG A 145 10.02 -15.41 12.87
C ARG A 145 8.62 -16.04 12.93
N VAL A 146 8.54 -17.32 12.60
CA VAL A 146 7.33 -18.13 12.79
C VAL A 146 7.67 -19.39 13.58
N THR A 147 6.79 -19.78 14.50
CA THR A 147 6.96 -20.97 15.35
C THR A 147 5.78 -21.91 15.13
N ALA A 148 6.05 -23.18 14.89
CA ALA A 148 5.01 -24.20 14.78
C ALA A 148 4.26 -24.36 16.11
N GLU A 149 2.96 -24.64 16.06
CA GLU A 149 2.18 -24.92 17.27
C GLU A 149 2.57 -26.26 17.90
N ASP A 150 2.68 -27.32 17.09
CA ASP A 150 3.15 -28.62 17.54
C ASP A 150 4.67 -28.73 17.36
N THR A 151 5.43 -28.46 18.43
CA THR A 151 6.90 -28.56 18.43
C THR A 151 7.41 -30.00 18.30
N ARG A 152 6.57 -31.03 18.52
CA ARG A 152 6.97 -32.43 18.34
C ARG A 152 6.98 -32.85 16.87
N LEU A 153 6.17 -32.19 16.05
CA LEU A 153 6.12 -32.40 14.61
C LEU A 153 6.92 -31.33 13.86
N GLY A 154 6.95 -30.11 14.38
CA GLY A 154 7.59 -28.96 13.77
C GLY A 154 7.00 -28.60 12.42
N PHE A 155 7.81 -27.96 11.57
CA PHE A 155 7.51 -27.69 10.19
C PHE A 155 7.73 -28.96 9.35
N PRO A 156 6.70 -29.47 8.64
CA PRO A 156 6.90 -30.54 7.65
C PRO A 156 7.97 -30.19 6.61
N PRO A 157 8.66 -31.17 6.01
CA PRO A 157 9.59 -30.90 4.92
C PRO A 157 8.90 -30.21 3.74
N GLY A 158 9.44 -29.06 3.32
CA GLY A 158 8.93 -28.30 2.18
C GLY A 158 9.52 -26.90 2.06
N THR A 159 9.19 -26.21 0.99
CA THR A 159 9.50 -24.78 0.82
C THR A 159 8.31 -23.96 1.30
N TYR A 160 8.56 -23.03 2.22
CA TYR A 160 7.54 -22.14 2.77
C TYR A 160 7.71 -20.74 2.23
N THR A 161 6.61 -20.07 1.95
CA THR A 161 6.61 -18.68 1.49
C THR A 161 5.66 -17.89 2.37
N TYR A 162 6.15 -16.80 2.93
CA TYR A 162 5.40 -15.89 3.78
C TYR A 162 5.48 -14.47 3.21
N LYS A 163 4.50 -13.64 3.56
CA LYS A 163 4.52 -12.20 3.32
C LYS A 163 4.38 -11.45 4.64
N VAL A 164 5.07 -10.33 4.75
CA VAL A 164 4.84 -9.31 5.78
C VAL A 164 4.24 -8.10 5.06
N THR A 165 3.16 -7.54 5.60
CA THR A 165 2.55 -6.33 5.04
C THR A 165 2.93 -5.13 5.89
N LEU A 166 3.52 -4.13 5.24
CA LEU A 166 3.84 -2.84 5.84
C LEU A 166 2.79 -1.83 5.40
N THR A 167 2.15 -1.16 6.36
CA THR A 167 1.09 -0.18 6.10
C THR A 167 1.51 1.17 6.65
N VAL A 168 1.27 2.22 5.88
CA VAL A 168 1.55 3.59 6.29
C VAL A 168 0.24 4.33 6.55
N ALA A 169 0.12 4.95 7.73
CA ALA A 169 -1.06 5.68 8.17
C ALA A 169 -0.69 7.13 8.56
N PRO A 170 -1.47 8.14 8.15
CA PRO A 170 -1.25 9.54 8.55
C PRO A 170 -1.17 9.73 10.07
#